data_AF-A0A924MRL0-F1
#
_entry.id   AF-A0A924MRL0-F1
#
_cell.length_a   1.000
_cell.length_b   1.000
_cell.length_c   1.000
_cell.angle_alpha   90.00
_cell.angle_beta   90.00
_cell.angle_gamma   90.00
#
_symmetry.space_group_name_H-M   'P 1'
#
loop_
_entity.id
_entity.type
_entity.pdbx_description
1 polymer ?
#
loop_
_entity_poly.entity_id
_entity_poly.type
_entity_poly.pdbx_seq_one_letter_code
_entity_poly.pdbx_strand_id
1 'polypeptide(L)'
;MLNFVSRHKAGDPVGITAVCSAHPVVLEAALAEGARHGTSVLIEATSNQVNQFGGYTGMRPADFHRFVSGIAATCGVPASRLLLGGDHLGPNVWQGEPSEVAMDKSEAL
;
A
#
# COMPACT_ATOMS: atom_id res chain seq x y z
N MET A 1 -4.42 -13.56 0.24
CA MET A 1 -5.33 -12.54 0.81
C MET A 1 -6.70 -13.10 1.19
N LEU A 2 -7.45 -13.76 0.27
CA LEU A 2 -8.81 -14.27 0.56
C LEU A 2 -8.92 -15.22 1.77
N ASN A 3 -7.86 -15.97 2.08
CA ASN A 3 -7.87 -16.95 3.16
C ASN A 3 -8.00 -16.31 4.58
N PHE A 4 -7.33 -15.18 4.87
CA PHE A 4 -7.37 -14.63 6.23
C PHE A 4 -8.73 -14.02 6.60
N VAL A 5 -9.40 -13.36 5.63
CA VAL A 5 -10.75 -12.80 5.83
C VAL A 5 -11.75 -13.91 6.11
N SER A 6 -11.68 -15.01 5.35
CA SER A 6 -12.54 -16.19 5.58
C SER A 6 -12.31 -16.79 6.96
N ARG A 7 -11.06 -16.91 7.42
CA ARG A 7 -10.72 -17.39 8.76
C ARG A 7 -11.24 -16.49 9.87
N HIS A 8 -11.04 -15.17 9.73
CA HIS A 8 -11.61 -14.19 10.66
C HIS A 8 -13.13 -14.33 10.75
N LYS A 9 -13.82 -14.43 9.60
CA LYS A 9 -15.28 -14.65 9.55
C LYS A 9 -15.72 -15.99 10.15
N ALA A 10 -14.84 -16.98 10.22
CA ALA A 10 -15.09 -18.27 10.86
C ALA A 10 -14.83 -18.26 12.38
N GLY A 11 -14.40 -17.12 12.96
CA GLY A 11 -14.16 -16.96 14.39
C GLY A 11 -12.69 -17.09 14.82
N ASP A 12 -11.76 -17.30 13.88
CA ASP A 12 -10.33 -17.28 14.21
C ASP A 12 -9.91 -15.85 14.64
N PRO A 13 -9.13 -15.69 15.72
CA PRO A 13 -8.61 -14.39 16.16
C PRO A 13 -7.41 -13.96 15.30
N VAL A 14 -7.66 -13.69 14.02
CA VAL A 14 -6.66 -13.25 13.04
C VAL A 14 -6.98 -11.88 12.48
N GLY A 15 -5.94 -11.15 12.09
CA GLY A 15 -6.01 -9.85 11.45
C GLY A 15 -4.75 -9.56 10.64
N ILE A 16 -4.71 -8.40 10.00
CA ILE A 16 -3.54 -7.88 9.30
C ILE A 16 -3.36 -6.41 9.64
N THR A 17 -2.12 -5.99 9.85
CA THR A 17 -1.77 -4.58 10.02
C THR A 17 -1.57 -3.94 8.66
N ALA A 18 -2.32 -2.88 8.36
CA ALA A 18 -2.07 -2.02 7.20
C ALA A 18 -1.05 -0.95 7.58
N VAL A 19 0.13 -0.97 6.96
CA VAL A 19 1.20 0.00 7.20
C VAL A 19 1.11 1.11 6.15
N CYS A 20 0.48 2.22 6.53
CA CYS A 20 0.25 3.37 5.63
C CYS A 20 1.37 4.42 5.78
N SER A 21 2.60 4.07 5.39
CA SER A 21 3.76 4.97 5.44
C SER A 21 4.58 4.89 4.17
N ALA A 22 5.12 6.04 3.73
CA ALA A 22 6.09 6.11 2.65
C ALA A 22 7.55 6.20 3.16
N HIS A 23 7.76 6.25 4.48
CA HIS A 23 9.09 6.47 5.04
C HIS A 23 9.94 5.19 4.98
N PRO A 24 11.15 5.21 4.38
CA PRO A 24 11.96 4.01 4.14
C PRO A 24 12.20 3.16 5.40
N VAL A 25 12.55 3.80 6.53
CA VAL A 25 12.82 3.11 7.79
C VAL A 25 11.57 2.41 8.36
N VAL A 26 10.38 2.99 8.17
CA VAL A 26 9.13 2.38 8.64
C VAL A 26 8.79 1.16 7.78
N LEU A 27 8.98 1.28 6.47
CA LEU A 27 8.80 0.18 5.52
C LEU A 27 9.74 -0.98 5.84
N GLU A 28 11.02 -0.68 6.07
CA GLU A 28 12.03 -1.68 6.46
C GLU A 28 11.65 -2.38 7.76
N ALA A 29 11.25 -1.62 8.80
CA ALA A 29 10.83 -2.20 10.08
C ALA A 29 9.62 -3.15 9.92
N ALA A 30 8.61 -2.75 9.14
CA ALA A 30 7.44 -3.57 8.88
C ALA A 30 7.79 -4.85 8.10
N LEU A 31 8.67 -4.74 7.10
CA LEU A 31 9.11 -5.86 6.28
C LEU A 31 10.00 -6.83 7.06
N ALA A 32 10.92 -6.32 7.87
CA ALA A 32 11.76 -7.12 8.76
C ALA A 32 10.90 -7.90 9.77
N GLU A 33 9.87 -7.29 10.34
CA GLU A 33 8.95 -7.96 11.25
C GLU A 33 8.14 -9.07 10.54
N GLY A 34 7.64 -8.80 9.33
CA GLY A 34 6.97 -9.80 8.51
C GLY A 34 7.89 -10.96 8.12
N ALA A 35 9.15 -10.68 7.79
CA ALA A 35 10.16 -11.71 7.52
C ALA A 35 10.41 -12.59 8.75
N ARG A 36 10.57 -11.97 9.93
CA ARG A 36 10.81 -12.65 11.22
C ARG A 36 9.69 -13.61 11.60
N HIS A 37 8.44 -13.22 11.35
CA HIS A 37 7.26 -14.03 11.67
C HIS A 37 6.76 -14.90 10.53
N GLY A 38 7.32 -14.72 9.33
CA GLY A 38 6.87 -15.38 8.13
C GLY A 38 5.45 -14.99 7.67
N THR A 39 4.93 -13.86 8.12
CA THR A 39 3.59 -13.36 7.82
C THR A 39 3.55 -12.54 6.53
N SER A 40 2.35 -12.28 6.02
CA SER A 40 2.16 -11.29 4.95
C SER A 40 2.28 -9.87 5.49
N VAL A 41 2.82 -8.97 4.69
CA VAL A 41 2.98 -7.54 5.04
C VAL A 41 2.12 -6.72 4.08
N LEU A 42 1.21 -5.92 4.63
CA LEU A 42 0.36 -5.01 3.86
C LEU A 42 0.91 -3.59 4.00
N ILE A 43 1.29 -3.01 2.87
CA ILE A 43 1.77 -1.64 2.77
C ILE A 43 0.83 -0.88 1.86
N GLU A 44 0.36 0.27 2.32
CA GLU A 44 -0.59 1.09 1.57
C GLU A 44 -0.03 2.48 1.31
N ALA A 45 -0.37 3.05 0.16
CA ALA A 45 -0.11 4.44 -0.16
C ALA A 45 -1.43 5.17 -0.41
N THR A 46 -1.53 6.38 0.13
CA THR A 46 -2.65 7.28 -0.16
C THR A 46 -2.51 7.92 -1.54
N SER A 47 -3.63 8.36 -2.12
CA SER A 47 -3.66 9.16 -3.35
C SER A 47 -2.84 10.46 -3.28
N ASN A 48 -2.67 11.03 -2.07
CA ASN A 48 -1.79 12.18 -1.85
C ASN A 48 -0.30 11.81 -1.91
N GLN A 49 0.07 10.62 -1.41
CA GLN A 49 1.44 10.13 -1.44
C GLN A 49 1.87 9.74 -2.84
N VAL A 50 1.06 8.93 -3.52
CA VAL A 50 1.37 8.27 -4.78
C VAL A 50 0.18 8.40 -5.71
N ASN A 51 0.41 8.94 -6.89
CA ASN A 51 -0.60 9.06 -7.96
C ASN A 51 0.07 9.17 -9.33
N GLN A 52 -0.69 9.27 -10.41
CA GLN A 52 -0.17 9.36 -11.78
C GLN A 52 0.76 10.58 -12.02
N PHE A 53 0.67 11.61 -11.17
CA PHE A 53 1.52 12.80 -11.19
C PHE A 53 2.69 12.75 -10.19
N GLY A 54 2.79 11.69 -9.39
CA GLY A 54 3.85 11.49 -8.40
C GLY A 54 3.45 11.78 -6.95
N GLY A 55 2.28 12.38 -6.70
CA GLY A 55 1.90 12.85 -5.37
C GLY A 55 2.97 13.74 -4.72
N TYR A 56 2.97 13.84 -3.39
CA TYR A 56 4.03 14.58 -2.69
C TYR A 56 5.34 13.79 -2.58
N THR A 57 5.33 12.48 -2.83
CA THR A 57 6.55 11.66 -2.76
C THR A 57 7.37 11.69 -4.05
N GLY A 58 6.79 12.19 -5.15
CA GLY A 58 7.36 12.10 -6.50
C GLY A 58 7.24 10.71 -7.13
N MET A 59 6.52 9.77 -6.51
CA MET A 59 6.38 8.40 -6.99
C MET A 59 5.03 8.15 -7.67
N ARG A 60 5.06 7.52 -8.85
CA ARG A 60 3.88 6.88 -9.44
C ARG A 60 3.64 5.52 -8.80
N PRO A 61 2.45 4.89 -8.97
CA PRO A 61 2.18 3.55 -8.42
C PRO A 61 3.25 2.50 -8.77
N ALA A 62 3.76 2.53 -10.01
CA ALA A 62 4.85 1.63 -10.44
C ALA A 62 6.19 1.91 -9.73
N ASP A 63 6.47 3.17 -9.39
CA ASP A 63 7.67 3.56 -8.65
C ASP A 63 7.57 3.08 -7.20
N PHE A 64 6.42 3.31 -6.56
CA PHE A 64 6.16 2.85 -5.21
C PHE A 64 6.24 1.32 -5.10
N HIS A 65 5.65 0.60 -6.06
CA HIS A 65 5.79 -0.85 -6.16
C HIS A 65 7.25 -1.29 -6.21
N ARG A 66 8.06 -0.70 -7.11
CA ARG A 66 9.50 -1.02 -7.23
C ARG A 66 10.26 -0.70 -5.96
N PHE A 67 9.99 0.45 -5.35
CA PHE A 67 10.62 0.92 -4.14
C PHE A 67 10.38 -0.04 -2.97
N VAL A 68 9.11 -0.36 -2.68
CA VAL A 68 8.76 -1.29 -1.59
C VAL A 68 9.26 -2.71 -1.89
N SER A 69 9.15 -3.18 -3.14
CA SER A 69 9.65 -4.50 -3.54
C SER A 69 11.17 -4.63 -3.36
N GLY A 70 11.93 -3.56 -3.62
CA GLY A 70 13.38 -3.54 -3.38
C GLY A 70 13.74 -3.67 -1.89
N ILE A 71 13.00 -2.98 -1.02
CA ILE A 71 13.18 -3.13 0.44
C ILE A 71 12.79 -4.54 0.87
N ALA A 72 11.65 -5.07 0.38
CA ALA A 72 11.16 -6.40 0.70
C ALA A 72 12.19 -7.50 0.32
N ALA A 73 12.81 -7.38 -0.85
CA ALA A 73 13.86 -8.29 -1.28
C ALA A 73 15.08 -8.25 -0.34
N THR A 74 15.50 -7.04 0.07
CA THR A 74 16.60 -6.86 1.04
C THR A 74 16.26 -7.48 2.40
N CYS A 75 15.01 -7.37 2.85
CA CYS A 75 14.55 -7.96 4.12
C CYS A 75 14.23 -9.47 4.03
N GLY A 76 14.29 -10.09 2.85
CA GLY A 76 13.96 -11.51 2.66
C GLY A 76 12.46 -11.82 2.65
N VAL A 77 11.60 -10.83 2.37
CA VAL A 77 10.16 -11.04 2.18
C VAL A 77 9.91 -11.44 0.71
N PRO A 78 9.42 -12.66 0.41
CA PRO A 78 9.08 -13.05 -0.94
C PRO A 78 7.91 -12.24 -1.46
N ALA A 79 7.90 -11.97 -2.77
CA ALA A 79 6.85 -11.19 -3.42
C ALA A 79 5.43 -11.72 -3.15
N SER A 80 5.26 -13.03 -2.97
CA SER A 80 3.96 -13.65 -2.64
C SER A 80 3.41 -13.28 -1.26
N ARG A 81 4.23 -12.70 -0.37
CA ARG A 81 3.85 -12.24 0.98
C ARG A 81 3.78 -10.71 1.09
N LEU A 82 4.23 -9.97 0.08
CA LEU A 82 4.06 -8.52 0.03
C LEU A 82 2.70 -8.21 -0.59
N LEU A 83 1.87 -7.47 0.14
CA LEU A 83 0.60 -6.94 -0.33
C LEU A 83 0.72 -5.43 -0.43
N LEU A 84 0.30 -4.87 -1.57
CA LEU A 84 0.29 -3.43 -1.81
C LEU A 84 -1.16 -2.98 -1.99
N GLY A 85 -1.56 -1.96 -1.24
CA GLY A 85 -2.89 -1.37 -1.29
C GLY A 85 -2.88 0.12 -1.62
N GLY A 86 -4.03 0.62 -2.07
CA GLY A 86 -4.29 2.05 -2.22
C GLY A 86 -5.26 2.49 -1.13
N ASP A 87 -4.84 3.48 -0.34
CA ASP A 87 -5.65 4.06 0.73
C ASP A 87 -6.39 5.31 0.21
N HIS A 88 -7.69 5.41 0.52
CA HIS A 88 -8.55 6.53 0.12
C HIS A 88 -8.42 6.94 -1.36
N LEU A 89 -8.43 5.96 -2.29
CA LEU A 89 -8.45 6.24 -3.72
C LEU A 89 -9.77 6.91 -4.13
N GLY A 90 -9.68 7.96 -4.94
CA GLY A 90 -10.81 8.78 -5.35
C GLY A 90 -10.42 10.26 -5.46
N PRO A 91 -11.41 11.17 -5.51
CA PRO A 91 -11.19 12.58 -5.85
C PRO A 91 -10.58 13.42 -4.73
N ASN A 92 -10.06 12.79 -3.67
CA ASN A 92 -9.61 13.46 -2.45
C ASN A 92 -8.51 14.51 -2.70
N VAL A 93 -7.58 14.22 -3.61
CA VAL A 93 -6.47 15.13 -3.95
C VAL A 93 -6.95 16.34 -4.76
N TRP A 94 -8.08 16.21 -5.46
CA TRP A 94 -8.61 17.18 -6.40
C TRP A 94 -9.95 17.79 -5.96
N GLN A 95 -10.23 17.81 -4.66
CA GLN A 95 -11.48 18.37 -4.12
C GLN A 95 -11.70 19.86 -4.48
N GLY A 96 -10.62 20.59 -4.80
CA GLY A 96 -10.70 21.97 -5.26
C GLY A 96 -11.09 22.15 -6.73
N GLU A 97 -11.27 21.06 -7.48
CA GLU A 97 -11.57 21.07 -8.90
C GLU A 97 -13.05 20.75 -9.19
N PRO A 98 -13.57 21.07 -10.39
CA PRO A 98 -14.90 20.63 -10.80
C PRO A 98 -15.03 19.10 -10.71
N SER A 99 -16.22 18.63 -10.35
CA SER A 99 -16.46 17.20 -10.07
C SER A 99 -16.10 16.29 -11.24
N GLU A 100 -16.40 16.70 -12.48
CA GLU A 100 -16.05 15.96 -13.68
C GLU A 100 -14.53 15.78 -13.81
N VAL A 101 -13.77 16.87 -13.67
CA VAL A 101 -12.29 16.84 -13.75
C VAL A 101 -11.68 16.02 -12.62
N ALA A 102 -12.20 16.15 -11.40
CA ALA A 102 -11.72 15.39 -10.25
C ALA A 102 -11.98 13.88 -10.42
N MET A 103 -13.13 13.51 -11.01
CA MET A 103 -13.48 12.11 -11.28
C MET A 103 -12.65 11.53 -12.44
N ASP A 104 -12.41 12.28 -13.51
CA ASP A 104 -11.52 11.86 -14.61
C ASP A 104 -10.11 11.54 -14.08
N LYS A 105 -9.59 12.39 -13.19
CA LYS A 105 -8.31 12.15 -12.52
C LYS A 105 -8.34 10.95 -11.58
N SER A 106 -9.48 10.69 -10.94
CA SER A 106 -9.68 9.55 -10.03
C SER A 106 -9.78 8.22 -10.78
N GLU A 107 -10.31 8.22 -12.00
CA GLU A 107 -10.35 7.02 -12.85
C GLU A 107 -8.94 6.63 -13.33
N ALA A 108 -8.08 7.62 -13.56
CA ALA A 108 -6.68 7.42 -13.95
C ALA A 108 -5.69 7.23 -12.77
N LEU A 109 -6.16 7.34 -11.53
CA LEU A 109 -5.37 7.26 -10.29
C LEU A 109 -4.83 5.84 -10.02
#